data_AF-A0A7C6UVR6-F1
#
_entry.id   AF-A0A7C6UVR6-F1
#
_cell.length_a   1.000
_cell.length_b   1.000
_cell.length_c   1.000
_cell.angle_alpha   90.00
_cell.angle_beta   90.00
_cell.angle_gamma   90.00
#
_symmetry.space_group_name_H-M   'P 1'
#
loop_
_entity.id
_entity.type
_entity.pdbx_description
1 polymer ?
#
loop_
_entity_poly.entity_id
_entity_poly.type
_entity_poly.pdbx_seq_one_letter_code
_entity_poly.pdbx_strand_id
1 'polypeptide(L)'
;ENQKKIADGSRQLAAGLQQLEEGMQTPYDVSGQLAAGLNELSDYHQQLVQSNEQLTQQLIGFLDQYLNQYSRFMNEDQLNKLKTLKDGITQINNGIQKEKDALNKLSAAASGLNSGLGELQQGIQSLSQQTPAISSGLNELAKGQEQLADGIAAAADGVATMRNEAGGQYNELMSSLAAIDELEVLADNYKSFMDNTNNQNSKVQFLLRTEGIQMDEPKNEPLPEEQKKSMWESIINFFQRFFN
;
A
#
# COMPACT_ATOMS: atom_id res chain seq x y z
N GLU A 1 -12.62 4.30 8.03
CA GLU A 1 -13.65 3.46 7.38
C GLU A 1 -13.13 2.76 6.12
N ASN A 2 -12.45 3.48 5.21
CA ASN A 2 -11.95 2.91 3.95
C ASN A 2 -10.94 1.77 4.10
N GLN A 3 -9.96 1.87 5.02
CA GLN A 3 -9.01 0.78 5.30
C GLN A 3 -9.71 -0.52 5.71
N LYS A 4 -10.74 -0.42 6.56
CA LYS A 4 -11.52 -1.59 7.00
C LYS A 4 -12.26 -2.23 5.83
N LYS A 5 -12.92 -1.42 4.99
CA LYS A 5 -13.59 -1.90 3.78
C LYS A 5 -12.64 -2.58 2.80
N ILE A 6 -11.45 -2.03 2.61
CA ILE A 6 -10.39 -2.62 1.77
C ILE A 6 -9.93 -3.97 2.32
N ALA A 7 -9.63 -4.04 3.61
CA ALA A 7 -9.18 -5.27 4.26
C ALA A 7 -10.27 -6.35 4.26
N ASP A 8 -11.53 -5.98 4.48
CA ASP A 8 -12.65 -6.92 4.43
C ASP A 8 -12.89 -7.41 3.00
N GLY A 9 -12.82 -6.53 2.01
CA GLY A 9 -12.95 -6.88 0.59
C GLY A 9 -11.82 -7.81 0.10
N SER A 10 -10.57 -7.58 0.51
CA SER A 10 -9.46 -8.44 0.12
C SER A 10 -9.55 -9.83 0.75
N ARG A 11 -10.00 -9.92 2.01
CA ARG A 11 -10.29 -11.21 2.66
C ARG A 11 -11.42 -11.95 1.97
N GLN A 12 -12.50 -11.25 1.60
CA GLN A 12 -13.60 -11.85 0.86
C GLN A 12 -13.16 -12.37 -0.51
N LEU A 13 -12.35 -11.60 -1.24
CA LEU A 13 -11.79 -12.03 -2.51
C LEU A 13 -10.90 -13.28 -2.35
N ALA A 14 -9.99 -13.28 -1.38
CA ALA A 14 -9.11 -14.42 -1.12
C ALA A 14 -9.91 -15.68 -0.75
N ALA A 15 -10.90 -15.54 0.14
CA ALA A 15 -11.78 -16.64 0.52
C ALA A 15 -12.60 -17.17 -0.67
N GLY A 16 -13.13 -16.27 -1.51
CA GLY A 16 -13.87 -16.63 -2.72
C GLY A 16 -13.00 -17.36 -3.74
N LEU A 17 -11.75 -16.94 -3.93
CA LEU A 17 -10.80 -17.61 -4.83
C LEU A 17 -10.41 -18.98 -4.31
N GLN A 18 -10.20 -19.13 -3.00
CA GLN A 18 -9.94 -20.43 -2.39
C GLN A 18 -11.13 -21.39 -2.57
N GLN A 19 -12.35 -20.93 -2.30
CA GLN A 19 -13.55 -21.75 -2.51
C GLN A 19 -13.73 -22.13 -3.98
N LEU A 20 -13.43 -21.21 -4.89
CA LEU A 20 -13.51 -21.49 -6.32
C LEU A 20 -12.43 -22.48 -6.76
N GLU A 21 -11.21 -22.38 -6.25
CA GLU A 21 -10.13 -23.34 -6.51
C GLU A 21 -10.50 -24.75 -6.04
N GLU A 22 -10.98 -24.88 -4.80
CA GLU A 22 -11.46 -26.14 -4.24
C GLU A 22 -12.66 -26.70 -5.05
N GLY A 23 -13.61 -25.83 -5.42
CA GLY A 23 -14.79 -26.19 -6.20
C GLY A 23 -14.48 -26.60 -7.64
N MET A 24 -13.37 -26.12 -8.21
CA MET A 24 -12.94 -26.44 -9.57
C MET A 24 -12.20 -27.77 -9.71
N GLN A 25 -11.68 -28.30 -8.60
CA GLN A 25 -10.95 -29.57 -8.60
C GLN A 25 -11.83 -30.73 -9.10
N THR A 26 -13.06 -30.85 -8.58
CA THR A 26 -13.97 -31.95 -8.94
C THR A 26 -14.40 -31.90 -10.42
N PRO A 27 -14.89 -30.77 -10.97
CA PRO A 27 -15.18 -30.67 -12.40
C PRO A 27 -13.98 -30.97 -13.29
N TYR A 28 -12.79 -30.49 -12.93
CA TYR A 28 -11.57 -30.77 -13.67
C TYR A 28 -11.27 -32.28 -13.70
N ASP A 29 -11.25 -32.93 -12.53
CA ASP A 29 -10.97 -34.37 -12.42
C ASP A 29 -12.02 -35.21 -13.16
N VAL A 30 -13.31 -34.89 -13.00
CA VAL A 30 -14.40 -35.61 -13.68
C VAL A 30 -14.34 -35.42 -15.21
N SER A 31 -14.02 -34.21 -15.68
CA SER A 31 -13.84 -33.97 -17.12
C SER A 31 -12.65 -34.75 -17.69
N GLY A 32 -11.58 -34.93 -16.90
CA GLY A 32 -10.43 -35.74 -17.27
C GLY A 32 -10.79 -37.22 -17.37
N GLN A 33 -11.54 -37.74 -16.40
CA GLN A 33 -12.06 -39.12 -16.45
C GLN A 33 -13.01 -39.35 -17.63
N LEU A 34 -13.89 -38.38 -17.91
CA LEU A 34 -14.78 -38.42 -19.06
C LEU A 34 -14.00 -38.44 -20.38
N ALA A 35 -13.00 -37.56 -20.53
CA ALA A 35 -12.16 -37.52 -21.73
C ALA A 35 -11.37 -38.82 -21.91
N ALA A 36 -10.79 -39.37 -20.83
CA ALA A 36 -10.10 -40.65 -20.88
C ALA A 36 -11.04 -41.79 -21.29
N GLY A 37 -12.22 -41.90 -20.67
CA GLY A 37 -13.21 -42.92 -21.01
C GLY A 37 -13.76 -42.81 -22.43
N LEU A 38 -13.92 -41.59 -22.96
CA LEU A 38 -14.34 -41.38 -24.35
C LEU A 38 -13.24 -41.72 -25.36
N ASN A 39 -11.97 -41.48 -25.03
CA ASN A 39 -10.86 -41.94 -25.86
C ASN A 39 -10.80 -43.47 -25.89
N GLU A 40 -10.94 -44.13 -24.73
CA GLU A 40 -10.95 -45.58 -24.65
C GLU A 40 -12.15 -46.19 -25.40
N LEU A 41 -13.33 -45.60 -25.26
CA LEU A 41 -14.52 -45.97 -26.03
C LEU A 41 -14.33 -45.76 -27.53
N SER A 42 -13.68 -44.65 -27.93
CA SER A 42 -13.36 -44.35 -29.32
C SER A 42 -12.43 -45.39 -29.93
N ASP A 43 -11.39 -45.79 -29.19
CA ASP A 43 -10.44 -46.83 -29.61
C ASP A 43 -11.13 -48.18 -29.78
N TYR A 44 -11.99 -48.57 -28.82
CA TYR A 44 -12.79 -49.79 -28.93
C TYR A 44 -13.74 -49.73 -30.13
N HIS A 45 -14.45 -48.62 -30.31
CA HIS A 45 -15.37 -48.44 -31.42
C HIS A 45 -14.65 -48.48 -32.77
N GLN A 46 -13.42 -47.96 -32.85
CA GLN A 46 -12.61 -48.04 -34.06
C GLN A 46 -12.28 -49.49 -34.44
N GLN A 47 -12.01 -50.37 -33.47
CA GLN A 47 -11.82 -51.80 -33.73
C GLN A 47 -13.12 -52.46 -34.20
N LEU A 48 -14.25 -52.11 -33.58
CA LEU A 48 -15.56 -52.62 -33.97
C LEU A 48 -15.95 -52.18 -35.38
N VAL A 49 -15.68 -50.92 -35.75
CA VAL A 49 -15.88 -50.40 -37.11
C VAL A 49 -15.04 -51.17 -38.11
N GLN A 50 -13.76 -51.40 -37.83
CA GLN A 50 -12.89 -52.18 -38.71
C GLN A 50 -13.39 -53.62 -38.90
N SER A 51 -13.83 -54.27 -37.83
CA SER A 51 -14.39 -55.63 -37.90
C SER A 51 -15.69 -55.65 -38.72
N ASN A 52 -16.59 -54.68 -38.51
CA ASN A 52 -17.83 -54.57 -39.26
C ASN A 52 -17.59 -54.24 -40.74
N GLU A 53 -16.66 -53.35 -41.06
CA GLU A 53 -16.24 -53.08 -42.44
C GLU A 53 -15.75 -54.36 -43.13
N GLN A 54 -14.93 -55.16 -42.47
CA GLN A 54 -14.46 -56.44 -43.01
C GLN A 54 -15.62 -57.41 -43.27
N LEU A 55 -16.51 -57.59 -42.29
CA LEU A 55 -17.64 -58.51 -42.40
C LEU A 55 -18.59 -58.11 -43.53
N THR A 56 -18.91 -56.83 -43.62
CA THR A 56 -19.82 -56.31 -44.64
C THR A 56 -19.21 -56.33 -46.03
N GLN A 57 -17.90 -56.07 -46.19
CA GLN A 57 -17.15 -56.28 -47.43
C GLN A 57 -17.20 -57.75 -47.87
N GLN A 58 -17.03 -58.69 -46.94
CA GLN A 58 -17.15 -60.12 -47.21
C GLN A 58 -18.57 -60.52 -47.64
N LEU A 59 -19.60 -60.02 -46.94
CA LEU A 59 -21.00 -60.28 -47.28
C LEU A 59 -21.36 -59.72 -48.65
N ILE A 60 -20.96 -58.47 -48.95
CA ILE A 60 -21.17 -57.86 -50.26
C ILE A 60 -20.47 -58.67 -51.35
N GLY A 61 -19.22 -59.07 -51.12
CA GLY A 61 -18.46 -59.91 -52.06
C GLY A 61 -19.14 -61.26 -52.31
N PHE A 62 -19.65 -61.91 -51.26
CA PHE A 62 -20.42 -63.15 -51.39
C PHE A 62 -21.70 -62.94 -52.20
N LEU A 63 -22.46 -61.87 -51.91
CA LEU A 63 -23.68 -61.52 -52.64
C LEU A 63 -23.39 -61.24 -54.11
N ASP A 64 -22.29 -60.56 -54.42
CA ASP A 64 -21.87 -60.29 -55.79
C ASP A 64 -21.47 -61.57 -56.54
N GLN A 65 -20.76 -62.49 -55.88
CA GLN A 65 -20.45 -63.80 -56.46
C GLN A 65 -21.72 -64.62 -56.72
N TYR A 66 -22.63 -64.66 -55.73
CA TYR A 66 -23.90 -65.37 -55.84
C TYR A 66 -24.78 -64.79 -56.95
N LEU A 67 -24.89 -63.46 -57.03
CA LEU A 67 -25.61 -62.76 -58.11
C LEU A 67 -25.04 -63.13 -59.48
N ASN A 68 -23.72 -63.06 -59.64
CA ASN A 68 -23.08 -63.36 -60.91
C ASN A 68 -23.28 -64.83 -61.34
N GLN A 69 -23.21 -65.77 -60.40
CA GLN A 69 -23.37 -67.20 -60.69
C GLN A 69 -24.83 -67.58 -61.03
N TYR A 70 -25.80 -67.04 -60.31
CA TYR A 70 -27.19 -67.51 -60.35
C TYR A 70 -28.19 -66.56 -61.03
N SER A 71 -27.74 -65.37 -61.49
CA SER A 71 -28.62 -64.34 -62.12
C SER A 71 -29.53 -64.87 -63.23
N ARG A 72 -29.06 -65.83 -64.03
CA ARG A 72 -29.82 -66.41 -65.15
C ARG A 72 -30.98 -67.31 -64.75
N PHE A 73 -30.97 -67.78 -63.51
CA PHE A 73 -31.98 -68.71 -62.96
C PHE A 73 -32.94 -68.01 -62.00
N MET A 74 -32.71 -66.73 -61.69
CA MET A 74 -33.56 -65.93 -60.81
C MET A 74 -34.62 -65.18 -61.62
N ASN A 75 -35.81 -65.04 -61.01
CA ASN A 75 -36.80 -64.08 -61.51
C ASN A 75 -36.49 -62.66 -61.02
N GLU A 76 -37.24 -61.69 -61.53
CA GLU A 76 -37.01 -60.26 -61.23
C GLU A 76 -37.19 -59.93 -59.74
N ASP A 77 -38.18 -60.52 -59.06
CA ASP A 77 -38.45 -60.30 -57.64
C ASP A 77 -37.29 -60.80 -56.75
N GLN A 78 -36.77 -62.00 -57.03
CA GLN A 78 -35.60 -62.56 -56.33
C GLN A 78 -34.36 -61.68 -56.51
N LEU A 79 -34.12 -61.22 -57.74
CA LEU A 79 -33.00 -60.32 -58.05
C LEU A 79 -33.11 -58.99 -57.28
N ASN A 80 -34.30 -58.41 -57.23
CA ASN A 80 -34.54 -57.15 -56.53
C ASN A 80 -34.37 -57.30 -55.02
N LYS A 81 -34.89 -58.38 -54.40
CA LYS A 81 -34.69 -58.65 -52.97
C LYS A 81 -33.21 -58.75 -52.59
N LEU A 82 -32.39 -59.39 -53.43
CA LEU A 82 -30.96 -59.53 -53.18
C LEU A 82 -30.20 -58.22 -53.33
N LYS A 83 -30.57 -57.38 -54.30
CA LYS A 83 -30.06 -56.01 -54.43
C LYS A 83 -30.42 -55.17 -53.21
N THR A 84 -31.68 -55.21 -52.76
CA THR A 84 -32.11 -54.51 -51.55
C THR A 84 -31.34 -54.97 -50.30
N LEU A 85 -31.03 -56.26 -50.19
CA LEU A 85 -30.19 -56.77 -49.10
C LEU A 85 -28.78 -56.17 -49.16
N LYS A 86 -28.16 -56.14 -50.34
CA LYS A 86 -26.83 -55.51 -50.54
C LYS A 86 -26.86 -54.01 -50.20
N ASP A 87 -27.91 -53.30 -50.61
CA ASP A 87 -28.09 -51.88 -50.31
C ASP A 87 -28.26 -51.67 -48.79
N GLY A 88 -29.02 -52.53 -48.11
CA GLY A 88 -29.18 -52.51 -46.67
C GLY A 88 -27.86 -52.71 -45.92
N ILE A 89 -27.01 -53.63 -46.37
CA ILE A 89 -25.66 -53.81 -45.81
C ILE A 89 -24.80 -52.56 -46.01
N THR A 90 -24.86 -51.94 -47.19
CA THR A 90 -24.17 -50.67 -47.47
C THR A 90 -24.65 -49.54 -46.56
N GLN A 91 -25.97 -49.46 -46.31
CA GLN A 91 -26.55 -48.47 -45.40
C GLN A 91 -26.09 -48.66 -43.95
N ILE A 92 -26.01 -49.91 -43.47
CA ILE A 92 -25.47 -50.23 -42.15
C ILE A 92 -24.03 -49.73 -42.01
N ASN A 93 -23.17 -50.01 -43.00
CA ASN A 93 -21.80 -49.52 -43.02
C ASN A 93 -21.72 -47.99 -42.93
N ASN A 94 -22.52 -47.29 -43.74
CA ASN A 94 -22.56 -45.83 -43.70
C ASN A 94 -23.05 -45.30 -42.35
N GLY A 95 -23.96 -46.01 -41.68
CA GLY A 95 -24.40 -45.70 -40.32
C GLY A 95 -23.28 -45.83 -39.29
N ILE A 96 -22.54 -46.94 -39.34
CA ILE A 96 -21.39 -47.21 -38.47
C ILE A 96 -20.28 -46.14 -38.65
N GLN A 97 -19.99 -45.72 -39.89
CA GLN A 97 -19.02 -44.63 -40.11
C GLN A 97 -19.46 -43.31 -39.48
N LYS A 98 -20.75 -42.97 -39.57
CA LYS A 98 -21.29 -41.75 -38.96
C LYS A 98 -21.22 -41.81 -37.43
N GLU A 99 -21.47 -42.98 -36.84
CA GLU A 99 -21.33 -43.19 -35.39
C GLU A 99 -19.89 -42.96 -34.94
N LYS A 100 -18.91 -43.54 -35.67
CA LYS A 100 -17.49 -43.31 -35.43
C LYS A 100 -17.11 -41.83 -35.49
N ASP A 101 -17.56 -41.12 -36.52
CA ASP A 101 -17.29 -39.68 -36.64
C ASP A 101 -17.90 -38.87 -35.50
N ALA A 102 -19.10 -39.22 -35.06
CA ALA A 102 -19.76 -38.57 -33.93
C ALA A 102 -19.03 -38.83 -32.61
N LEU A 103 -18.57 -40.06 -32.38
CA LEU A 103 -17.82 -40.43 -31.19
C LEU A 103 -16.45 -39.74 -31.14
N ASN A 104 -15.73 -39.67 -32.27
CA ASN A 104 -14.47 -38.92 -32.37
C ASN A 104 -14.68 -37.44 -32.00
N LYS A 105 -15.75 -36.80 -32.49
CA LYS A 105 -16.09 -35.42 -32.14
C LYS A 105 -16.42 -35.25 -30.66
N LEU A 106 -17.16 -36.19 -30.08
CA LEU A 106 -17.49 -36.17 -28.65
C LEU A 106 -16.24 -36.32 -27.79
N SER A 107 -15.32 -37.23 -28.14
CA SER A 107 -14.05 -37.40 -27.44
C SER A 107 -13.17 -36.14 -27.52
N ALA A 108 -13.09 -35.53 -28.71
CA ALA A 108 -12.37 -34.27 -28.89
C ALA A 108 -13.00 -33.13 -28.06
N ALA A 109 -14.33 -33.03 -28.02
CA ALA A 109 -15.03 -32.03 -27.22
C ALA A 109 -14.81 -32.23 -25.71
N ALA A 110 -14.82 -33.46 -25.22
CA ALA A 110 -14.53 -33.78 -23.82
C ALA A 110 -13.09 -33.45 -23.44
N SER A 111 -12.13 -33.76 -24.31
CA SER A 111 -10.73 -33.37 -24.15
C SER A 111 -10.57 -31.84 -24.13
N GLY A 112 -11.28 -31.13 -25.02
CA GLY A 112 -11.31 -29.67 -25.04
C GLY A 112 -11.91 -29.05 -23.76
N LEU A 113 -12.99 -29.65 -23.23
CA LEU A 113 -13.57 -29.24 -21.95
C LEU A 113 -12.56 -29.41 -20.81
N ASN A 114 -11.88 -30.56 -20.73
CA ASN A 114 -10.87 -30.79 -19.70
C ASN A 114 -9.72 -29.79 -19.77
N SER A 115 -9.20 -29.51 -20.97
CA SER A 115 -8.17 -28.47 -21.18
C SER A 115 -8.65 -27.09 -20.72
N GLY A 116 -9.86 -26.68 -21.11
CA GLY A 116 -10.42 -25.38 -20.71
C GLY A 116 -10.65 -25.25 -19.20
N LEU A 117 -11.04 -26.34 -18.52
CA LEU A 117 -11.14 -26.37 -17.07
C LEU A 117 -9.75 -26.28 -16.40
N GLY A 118 -8.72 -26.89 -17.01
CA GLY A 118 -7.33 -26.76 -16.56
C GLY A 118 -6.80 -25.33 -16.70
N GLU A 119 -7.08 -24.66 -17.81
CA GLU A 119 -6.74 -23.24 -18.01
C GLU A 119 -7.44 -22.34 -16.98
N LEU A 120 -8.73 -22.60 -16.73
CA LEU A 120 -9.49 -21.88 -15.70
C LEU A 120 -8.89 -22.07 -14.30
N GLN A 121 -8.51 -23.30 -13.94
CA GLN A 121 -7.85 -23.59 -12.67
C GLN A 121 -6.52 -22.82 -12.52
N GLN A 122 -5.68 -22.80 -13.56
CA GLN A 122 -4.43 -22.04 -13.57
C GLN A 122 -4.66 -20.52 -13.44
N GLY A 123 -5.70 -20.01 -14.09
CA GLY A 123 -6.11 -18.60 -13.98
C GLY A 123 -6.54 -18.23 -12.56
N ILE A 124 -7.33 -19.10 -11.91
CA ILE A 124 -7.76 -18.92 -10.52
C ILE A 124 -6.56 -18.93 -9.58
N GLN A 125 -5.64 -19.88 -9.74
CA GLN A 125 -4.41 -19.95 -8.95
C GLN A 125 -3.55 -18.70 -9.11
N SER A 126 -3.38 -18.23 -10.34
CA SER A 126 -2.62 -17.00 -10.62
C SER A 126 -3.24 -15.79 -9.95
N LEU A 127 -4.58 -15.65 -10.00
CA LEU A 127 -5.30 -14.56 -9.35
C LEU A 127 -5.21 -14.66 -7.82
N SER A 128 -5.31 -15.88 -7.27
CA SER A 128 -5.14 -16.15 -5.84
C SER A 128 -3.75 -15.72 -5.36
N GLN A 129 -2.69 -16.05 -6.10
CA GLN A 129 -1.31 -15.66 -5.79
C GLN A 129 -1.08 -14.14 -5.85
N GLN A 130 -1.78 -13.42 -6.72
CA GLN A 130 -1.65 -11.96 -6.86
C GLN A 130 -2.50 -11.16 -5.87
N THR A 131 -3.55 -11.77 -5.32
CA THR A 131 -4.49 -11.11 -4.38
C THR A 131 -3.79 -10.50 -3.15
N PRO A 132 -2.79 -11.15 -2.51
CA PRO A 132 -2.02 -10.52 -1.42
C PRO A 132 -1.31 -9.23 -1.81
N ALA A 133 -0.73 -9.17 -3.02
CA ALA A 133 -0.04 -7.98 -3.52
C ALA A 133 -1.03 -6.83 -3.75
N ILE A 134 -2.20 -7.11 -4.32
CA ILE A 134 -3.29 -6.14 -4.47
C ILE A 134 -3.73 -5.62 -3.10
N SER A 135 -3.91 -6.50 -2.12
CA SER A 135 -4.27 -6.09 -0.76
C SER A 135 -3.20 -5.20 -0.11
N SER A 136 -1.91 -5.48 -0.34
CA SER A 136 -0.82 -4.65 0.17
C SER A 136 -0.84 -3.25 -0.46
N GLY A 137 -0.94 -3.16 -1.78
CA GLY A 137 -0.98 -1.89 -2.49
C GLY A 137 -2.18 -1.02 -2.09
N LEU A 138 -3.34 -1.63 -1.87
CA LEU A 138 -4.52 -0.89 -1.38
C LEU A 138 -4.33 -0.37 0.06
N ASN A 139 -3.65 -1.13 0.93
CA ASN A 139 -3.30 -0.66 2.27
C ASN A 139 -2.30 0.49 2.24
N GLU A 140 -1.30 0.44 1.36
CA GLU A 140 -0.34 1.53 1.16
C GLU A 140 -1.04 2.80 0.64
N LEU A 141 -1.93 2.66 -0.34
CA LEU A 141 -2.74 3.78 -0.84
C LEU A 141 -3.57 4.42 0.27
N ALA A 142 -4.22 3.60 1.10
CA ALA A 142 -5.03 4.10 2.19
C ALA A 142 -4.22 4.84 3.27
N LYS A 143 -2.98 4.40 3.55
CA LYS A 143 -2.05 5.13 4.42
C LYS A 143 -1.59 6.45 3.80
N GLY A 144 -1.29 6.46 2.50
CA GLY A 144 -0.92 7.70 1.79
C GLY A 144 -2.05 8.73 1.79
N GLN A 145 -3.31 8.28 1.68
CA GLN A 145 -4.48 9.16 1.79
C GLN A 145 -4.62 9.78 3.20
N GLU A 146 -4.35 9.00 4.25
CA GLU A 146 -4.36 9.49 5.63
C GLU A 146 -3.27 10.54 5.85
N GLN A 147 -2.04 10.26 5.40
CA GLN A 147 -0.94 11.22 5.44
C GLN A 147 -1.23 12.51 4.66
N LEU A 148 -1.88 12.40 3.50
CA LEU A 148 -2.28 13.57 2.72
C LEU A 148 -3.34 14.39 3.47
N ALA A 149 -4.33 13.75 4.09
CA ALA A 149 -5.35 14.43 4.87
C ALA A 149 -4.73 15.16 6.07
N ASP A 150 -3.80 14.52 6.79
CA ASP A 150 -3.06 15.12 7.90
C ASP A 150 -2.23 16.33 7.42
N GLY A 151 -1.55 16.20 6.27
CA GLY A 151 -0.78 17.30 5.67
C GLY A 151 -1.65 18.48 5.26
N ILE A 152 -2.85 18.25 4.72
CA ILE A 152 -3.82 19.30 4.39
C ILE A 152 -4.31 20.01 5.67
N ALA A 153 -4.61 19.24 6.72
CA ALA A 153 -5.02 19.81 8.01
C ALA A 153 -3.92 20.69 8.61
N ALA A 154 -2.68 20.19 8.63
CA ALA A 154 -1.53 20.95 9.11
C ALA A 154 -1.28 22.23 8.28
N ALA A 155 -1.44 22.17 6.96
CA ALA A 155 -1.35 23.35 6.10
C ALA A 155 -2.45 24.38 6.39
N ALA A 156 -3.68 23.92 6.61
CA ALA A 156 -4.81 24.79 6.98
C ALA A 156 -4.57 25.48 8.33
N ASP A 157 -4.06 24.75 9.32
CA ASP A 157 -3.71 25.29 10.64
C ASP A 157 -2.57 26.32 10.53
N GLY A 158 -1.56 26.04 9.69
CA GLY A 158 -0.48 26.98 9.40
C GLY A 158 -0.99 28.28 8.75
N VAL A 159 -1.90 28.18 7.78
CA VAL A 159 -2.54 29.34 7.15
C VAL A 159 -3.37 30.14 8.16
N ALA A 160 -4.12 29.46 9.03
CA ALA A 160 -4.89 30.13 10.08
C ALA A 160 -3.99 30.89 11.06
N THR A 161 -2.85 30.30 11.43
CA THR A 161 -1.84 30.90 12.31
C THR A 161 -1.25 32.16 11.67
N MET A 162 -0.76 32.07 10.43
CA MET A 162 -0.23 33.22 9.70
C MET A 162 -1.25 34.35 9.58
N ARG A 163 -2.53 34.03 9.30
CA ARG A 163 -3.59 35.03 9.22
C ARG A 163 -3.78 35.77 10.55
N ASN A 164 -3.77 35.03 11.66
CA ASN A 164 -3.94 35.61 12.98
C ASN A 164 -2.74 36.50 13.36
N GLU A 165 -1.52 36.04 13.09
CA GLU A 165 -0.30 36.81 13.32
C GLU A 165 -0.24 38.08 12.47
N ALA A 166 -0.61 37.99 11.18
CA ALA A 166 -0.67 39.15 10.29
C ALA A 166 -1.73 40.17 10.76
N GLY A 167 -2.89 39.70 11.23
CA GLY A 167 -3.92 40.56 11.83
C GLY A 167 -3.45 41.24 13.12
N GLY A 168 -2.73 40.51 13.98
CA GLY A 168 -2.12 41.08 15.19
C GLY A 168 -1.11 42.18 14.88
N GLN A 169 -0.17 41.90 13.98
CA GLN A 169 0.84 42.88 13.52
C GLN A 169 0.18 44.11 12.87
N TYR A 170 -0.89 43.93 12.10
CA TYR A 170 -1.66 45.03 11.54
C TYR A 170 -2.28 45.92 12.63
N ASN A 171 -2.87 45.32 13.67
CA ASN A 171 -3.47 46.06 14.78
C ASN A 171 -2.42 46.84 15.59
N GLU A 172 -1.24 46.25 15.81
CA GLU A 172 -0.12 46.94 16.46
C GLU A 172 0.38 48.13 15.63
N LEU A 173 0.51 47.98 14.31
CA LEU A 173 0.86 49.06 13.40
C LEU A 173 -0.17 50.20 13.43
N MET A 174 -1.46 49.87 13.43
CA MET A 174 -2.52 50.87 13.52
C MET A 174 -2.51 51.61 14.86
N SER A 175 -2.20 50.90 15.95
CA SER A 175 -2.09 51.50 17.29
C SER A 175 -0.89 52.43 17.41
N SER A 176 0.26 52.07 16.82
CA SER A 176 1.43 52.94 16.80
C SER A 176 1.23 54.19 15.93
N LEU A 177 0.50 54.07 14.82
CA LEU A 177 0.12 55.21 13.99
C LEU A 177 -0.77 56.18 14.76
N ALA A 178 -1.78 55.69 15.48
CA ALA A 178 -2.65 56.54 16.31
C ALA A 178 -1.87 57.25 17.43
N ALA A 179 -0.89 56.58 18.04
CA ALA A 179 -0.01 57.20 19.04
C ALA A 179 0.88 58.30 18.43
N ILE A 180 1.30 58.16 17.17
CA ILE A 180 2.02 59.21 16.45
C ILE A 180 1.13 60.44 16.25
N ASP A 181 -0.13 60.25 15.84
CA ASP A 181 -1.09 61.36 15.68
C ASP A 181 -1.30 62.11 17.02
N GLU A 182 -1.43 61.38 18.14
CA GLU A 182 -1.53 62.00 19.47
C GLU A 182 -0.27 62.77 19.87
N LEU A 183 0.91 62.22 19.58
CA LEU A 183 2.19 62.89 19.85
C LEU A 183 2.35 64.16 19.01
N GLU A 184 1.89 64.17 17.76
CA GLU A 184 1.90 65.35 16.91
C GLU A 184 1.04 66.46 17.50
N VAL A 185 -0.19 66.15 17.93
CA VAL A 185 -1.06 67.10 18.63
C VAL A 185 -0.42 67.62 19.92
N LEU A 186 0.23 66.76 20.69
CA LEU A 186 0.90 67.14 21.93
C LEU A 186 2.11 68.05 21.66
N ALA A 187 2.89 67.75 20.61
CA ALA A 187 4.04 68.54 20.19
C ALA A 187 3.62 69.93 19.68
N ASP A 188 2.56 70.03 18.88
CA ASP A 188 2.03 71.31 18.39
C ASP A 188 1.56 72.22 19.54
N ASN A 189 1.01 71.61 20.60
CA ASN A 189 0.53 72.33 21.79
C ASN A 189 1.62 72.55 22.85
N TYR A 190 2.82 71.98 22.69
CA TYR A 190 3.90 72.13 23.65
C TYR A 190 4.56 73.52 23.56
N LYS A 191 4.35 74.34 24.58
CA LYS A 191 4.88 75.72 24.64
C LYS A 191 6.14 75.86 25.51
N SER A 192 6.24 75.14 26.62
CA SER A 192 7.33 75.27 27.62
C SER A 192 7.28 74.14 28.65
N PHE A 193 8.44 73.73 29.18
CA PHE A 193 8.56 72.74 30.26
C PHE A 193 7.97 73.23 31.60
N MET A 194 8.05 74.54 31.83
CA MET A 194 7.37 75.20 32.93
C MET A 194 6.13 75.85 32.32
N ASP A 195 4.95 75.27 32.56
CA ASP A 195 3.67 75.81 32.10
C ASP A 195 3.59 77.32 32.39
N ASN A 196 3.82 78.15 31.36
CA ASN A 196 3.86 79.61 31.53
C ASN A 196 2.47 80.23 31.50
N THR A 197 1.43 79.43 31.26
CA THR A 197 0.05 79.93 31.26
C THR A 197 -0.43 80.22 32.69
N ASN A 198 0.08 79.48 33.68
CA ASN A 198 -0.27 79.65 35.10
C ASN A 198 0.88 80.03 36.04
N ASN A 199 2.14 79.99 35.60
CA ASN A 199 3.28 80.27 36.48
C ASN A 199 4.30 81.25 35.86
N GLN A 200 4.11 82.53 36.18
CA GLN A 200 4.93 83.65 35.69
C GLN A 200 6.34 83.73 36.32
N ASN A 201 6.67 82.93 37.35
CA ASN A 201 7.95 83.01 38.07
C ASN A 201 8.54 81.63 38.38
N SER A 202 9.04 80.94 37.35
CA SER A 202 9.74 79.66 37.49
C SER A 202 11.27 79.84 37.47
N LYS A 203 12.00 79.27 38.44
CA LYS A 203 13.47 79.27 38.52
C LYS A 203 14.00 77.83 38.54
N VAL A 204 14.84 77.48 37.57
CA VAL A 204 15.50 76.17 37.51
C VAL A 204 16.78 76.20 38.34
N GLN A 205 16.94 75.24 39.26
CA GLN A 205 18.15 75.06 40.06
C GLN A 205 18.78 73.71 39.73
N PHE A 206 19.98 73.72 39.14
CA PHE A 206 20.76 72.51 38.90
C PHE A 206 21.59 72.20 40.14
N LEU A 207 21.41 71.00 40.70
CA LEU A 207 22.24 70.46 41.78
C LEU A 207 23.24 69.47 41.18
N LEU A 208 24.52 69.83 41.23
CA LEU A 208 25.62 68.94 40.83
C LEU A 208 26.30 68.43 42.10
N ARG A 209 26.33 67.11 42.28
CA ARG A 209 27.04 66.45 43.39
C ARG A 209 28.26 65.73 42.83
N THR A 210 29.45 66.17 43.24
CA THR A 210 30.73 65.51 42.92
C THR A 210 31.26 64.79 44.15
N GLU A 211 32.11 63.77 43.96
CA GLU A 211 32.83 63.14 45.08
C GLU A 211 33.88 64.09 45.67
N GLY A 212 34.27 63.88 46.93
CA GLY A 212 35.22 64.73 47.64
C GLY A 212 36.68 64.43 47.25
N ILE A 213 37.49 65.48 47.10
CA ILE A 213 38.92 65.38 46.76
C ILE A 213 39.71 64.84 47.97
N GLN A 214 40.43 63.73 47.82
CA GLN A 214 41.38 63.23 48.83
C GLN A 214 42.79 63.81 48.57
N MET A 215 43.44 64.34 49.61
CA MET A 215 44.84 64.78 49.57
C MET A 215 45.73 63.74 50.27
N ASP A 216 46.78 63.27 49.61
CA ASP A 216 47.77 62.35 50.20
C ASP A 216 48.70 63.07 51.20
N GLU A 217 48.93 62.46 52.37
CA GLU A 217 49.86 62.96 53.40
C GLU A 217 51.35 62.72 53.04
N PRO A 218 52.28 63.63 53.42
CA PRO A 218 53.71 63.48 53.14
C PRO A 218 54.39 62.41 54.02
N LYS A 219 55.32 61.64 53.41
CA LYS A 219 56.12 60.58 54.06
C LYS A 219 57.13 61.15 55.07
N ASN A 220 57.09 60.67 56.31
CA ASN A 220 58.17 60.82 57.30
C ASN A 220 58.96 59.50 57.43
N GLU A 221 60.30 59.59 57.39
CA GLU A 221 61.24 58.48 57.58
C GLU A 221 61.29 57.97 59.04
N PRO A 222 61.71 56.70 59.29
CA PRO A 222 61.50 56.00 60.55
C PRO A 222 62.55 56.29 61.62
N LEU A 223 62.11 56.39 62.89
CA LEU A 223 62.97 56.41 64.07
C LEU A 223 63.25 54.96 64.56
N PRO A 224 64.48 54.62 65.01
CA PRO A 224 64.83 53.26 65.42
C PRO A 224 64.09 52.78 66.67
N GLU A 225 63.68 51.51 66.69
CA GLU A 225 62.96 50.86 67.80
C GLU A 225 63.84 50.72 69.07
N GLU A 226 63.40 51.32 70.18
CA GLU A 226 63.90 50.97 71.52
C GLU A 226 63.16 49.73 72.04
N GLN A 227 63.84 48.59 72.03
CA GLN A 227 63.40 47.36 72.69
C GLN A 227 63.43 47.55 74.22
N LYS A 228 62.26 47.73 74.84
CA LYS A 228 62.14 47.64 76.30
C LYS A 228 62.34 46.20 76.74
N LYS A 229 63.46 45.92 77.43
CA LYS A 229 63.74 44.64 78.09
C LYS A 229 62.55 44.21 78.93
N SER A 230 62.08 42.98 78.71
CA SER A 230 60.94 42.43 79.44
C SER A 230 61.27 42.37 80.93
N MET A 231 60.33 42.74 81.79
CA MET A 231 60.53 42.69 83.26
C MET A 231 60.97 41.30 83.74
N TRP A 232 60.64 40.25 82.98
CA TRP A 232 61.09 38.88 83.25
C TRP A 232 62.60 38.67 83.02
N GLU A 233 63.23 39.36 82.08
CA GLU A 233 64.70 39.28 81.87
C GLU A 233 65.48 39.98 83.00
N SER A 234 64.90 41.01 83.61
CA SER A 234 65.47 41.67 84.80
C SER A 234 65.30 40.81 86.06
N ILE A 235 64.19 40.07 86.19
CA ILE A 235 63.96 39.12 87.29
C ILE A 235 64.93 37.93 87.18
N ILE A 236 65.11 37.35 86.00
CA ILE A 236 66.06 36.23 85.80
C ILE A 236 67.50 36.66 86.10
N ASN A 237 67.93 37.83 85.63
CA ASN A 237 69.28 38.35 85.90
C ASN A 237 69.52 38.71 87.37
N PHE A 238 68.48 39.11 88.11
CA PHE A 238 68.58 39.40 89.54
C PHE A 238 68.83 38.11 90.35
N PHE A 239 68.11 37.02 90.05
CA PHE A 239 68.33 35.73 90.73
C PHE A 239 69.62 35.02 90.31
N GLN A 240 70.07 35.18 89.06
CA GLN A 240 71.37 34.64 88.60
C GLN A 240 72.58 35.34 89.23
N ARG A 241 72.44 36.59 89.71
CA ARG A 241 73.50 37.33 90.43
C ARG A 241 73.49 37.14 91.96
N PHE A 242 72.49 36.45 92.52
CA PHE A 242 72.35 36.29 93.98
C PHE A 242 72.61 34.85 94.48
N PHE A 243 72.72 33.86 93.58
CA PHE A 243 72.96 32.45 93.93
C PHE A 243 74.19 31.83 93.21
N ASN A 244 75.11 32.66 92.72
CA ASN A 244 76.46 32.30 92.26
C ASN A 244 77.48 33.29 92.82
#